data_AF-A0ABD4RX70-F1
#
_entry.id   AF-A0ABD4RX70-F1
#
_cell.length_a   1.000
_cell.length_b   1.000
_cell.length_c   1.000
_cell.angle_alpha   90.00
_cell.angle_beta   90.00
_cell.angle_gamma   90.00
#
_symmetry.space_group_name_H-M   'P 1'
#
loop_
_entity.id
_entity.type
_entity.pdbx_description
1 polymer ?
#
loop_
_entity_poly.entity_id
_entity_poly.type
_entity_poly.pdbx_seq_one_letter_code
_entity_poly.pdbx_strand_id
1 'polypeptide(L)'
;MRKNKTMYKDLKEKYQEYGIEIISIDEYECTYKCCECGAIKTNILNSIRRQLNEGKTLHTEACSKYYNDIIREEIGDKNLRQFRSFYRYAKERCFNPNSKDYERYNGKFKFKDYTEYARFCFEEYKQSYKIYGENNLSIDRIDNSKGYEIGNVRFVPMNINAKNKDDIYPVMAVNIFDKTIIECDSLVQLANEYFEGKSTSLYQSVQENRLYLNTWKIFYTIKTQSTIESRT
;
A
#
# COMPACT_ATOMS: atom_id res chain seq x y z
N MET A 1 -23.53 31.62 35.82
CA MET A 1 -23.49 30.21 35.36
C MET A 1 -24.48 29.86 34.24
N ARG A 2 -25.74 30.33 34.22
CA ARG A 2 -26.71 30.02 33.13
C ARG A 2 -26.34 30.56 31.73
N LYS A 3 -25.76 31.76 31.62
CA LYS A 3 -25.39 32.38 30.31
C LYS A 3 -24.38 31.57 29.49
N ASN A 4 -23.38 30.98 30.13
CA ASN A 4 -22.36 30.19 29.43
C ASN A 4 -22.93 28.89 28.85
N LYS A 5 -23.86 28.22 29.55
CA LYS A 5 -24.41 26.93 29.11
C LYS A 5 -25.28 27.06 27.85
N THR A 6 -26.02 28.15 27.70
CA THR A 6 -26.82 28.45 26.49
C THR A 6 -25.90 28.76 25.30
N MET A 7 -24.89 29.61 25.50
CA MET A 7 -23.93 29.98 24.45
C MET A 7 -23.22 28.75 23.82
N TYR A 8 -22.81 27.77 24.64
CA TYR A 8 -22.14 26.57 24.13
C TYR A 8 -23.10 25.59 23.42
N LYS A 9 -24.39 25.60 23.79
CA LYS A 9 -25.42 24.85 23.07
C LYS A 9 -25.64 25.45 21.68
N ASP A 10 -25.76 26.78 21.58
CA ASP A 10 -25.96 27.49 20.32
C ASP A 10 -24.76 27.32 19.36
N LEU A 11 -23.53 27.29 19.90
CA LEU A 11 -22.31 27.00 19.12
C LEU A 11 -22.28 25.56 18.60
N LYS A 12 -22.76 24.60 19.42
CA LYS A 12 -22.81 23.19 19.02
C LYS A 12 -23.77 23.00 17.85
N GLU A 13 -24.96 23.59 17.94
CA GLU A 13 -25.97 23.57 16.88
C GLU A 13 -25.43 24.26 15.61
N LYS A 14 -24.83 25.45 15.74
CA LYS A 14 -24.18 26.15 14.61
C LYS A 14 -23.12 25.30 13.92
N TYR A 15 -22.24 24.60 14.65
CA TYR A 15 -21.19 23.80 14.04
C TYR A 15 -21.70 22.49 13.41
N GLN A 16 -22.80 21.94 13.92
CA GLN A 16 -23.50 20.84 13.25
C GLN A 16 -24.01 21.24 11.86
N GLU A 17 -24.43 22.50 11.65
CA GLU A 17 -24.81 23.02 10.32
C GLU A 17 -23.64 23.00 9.32
N TYR A 18 -22.40 23.12 9.80
CA TYR A 18 -21.18 22.96 8.97
C TYR A 18 -20.76 21.49 8.81
N GLY A 19 -21.59 20.53 9.23
CA GLY A 19 -21.30 19.11 9.19
C GLY A 19 -20.22 18.67 10.20
N ILE A 20 -19.94 19.49 11.21
CA ILE A 20 -18.92 19.19 12.22
C ILE A 20 -19.58 18.47 13.39
N GLU A 21 -19.15 17.24 13.65
CA GLU A 21 -19.61 16.47 14.79
C GLU A 21 -18.82 16.89 16.05
N ILE A 22 -19.46 17.70 16.91
CA ILE A 22 -18.88 18.21 18.16
C ILE A 22 -19.01 17.17 19.27
N ILE A 23 -17.87 16.74 19.81
CA ILE A 23 -17.76 15.78 20.92
C ILE A 23 -17.82 16.51 22.25
N SER A 24 -16.99 17.54 22.44
CA SER A 24 -16.99 18.39 23.63
C SER A 24 -16.64 19.84 23.28
N ILE A 25 -17.11 20.79 24.09
CA ILE A 25 -16.82 22.21 23.94
C ILE A 25 -16.90 22.91 25.29
N ASP A 26 -15.93 23.76 25.57
CA ASP A 26 -15.90 24.67 26.72
C ASP A 26 -15.50 26.09 26.30
N GLU A 27 -15.09 26.91 27.26
CA GLU A 27 -14.75 28.31 27.05
C GLU A 27 -13.42 28.53 26.30
N TYR A 28 -12.53 27.55 26.31
CA TYR A 28 -11.21 27.61 25.69
C TYR A 28 -11.10 26.72 24.46
N GLU A 29 -11.62 25.49 24.53
CA GLU A 29 -11.37 24.46 23.54
C GLU A 29 -12.63 23.74 23.06
N CYS A 30 -12.50 23.11 21.91
CA CYS A 30 -13.52 22.28 21.32
C CYS A 30 -12.90 21.04 20.72
N THR A 31 -13.42 19.89 21.15
CA THR A 31 -13.11 18.58 20.59
C THR A 31 -14.18 18.21 19.59
N TYR A 32 -13.78 17.93 18.36
CA TYR A 32 -14.68 17.62 17.26
C TYR A 32 -14.07 16.57 16.33
N LYS A 33 -14.94 15.92 15.57
CA LYS A 33 -14.56 14.98 14.52
C LYS A 33 -14.55 15.71 13.18
N CYS A 34 -13.46 15.56 12.45
CA CYS A 34 -13.31 16.12 11.10
C CYS A 34 -14.32 15.47 10.16
N CYS A 35 -15.08 16.28 9.40
CA CYS A 35 -16.08 15.79 8.46
C CYS A 35 -15.47 15.09 7.23
N GLU A 36 -14.22 15.38 6.89
CA GLU A 36 -13.56 14.80 5.71
C GLU A 36 -12.91 13.45 6.02
N CYS A 37 -11.99 13.43 7.00
CA CYS A 37 -11.25 12.21 7.32
C CYS A 37 -11.80 11.45 8.53
N GLY A 38 -12.59 12.09 9.41
CA GLY A 38 -13.05 11.46 10.65
C GLY A 38 -12.07 11.59 11.82
N ALA A 39 -10.96 12.32 11.67
CA ALA A 39 -10.01 12.56 12.76
C ALA A 39 -10.64 13.33 13.93
N ILE A 40 -10.44 12.86 15.15
CA ILE A 40 -10.89 13.54 16.37
C ILE A 40 -9.79 14.45 16.88
N LYS A 41 -10.08 15.75 17.03
CA LYS A 41 -9.08 16.75 17.39
C LYS A 41 -9.66 17.78 18.34
N THR A 42 -8.79 18.32 19.18
CA THR A 42 -9.09 19.41 20.11
C THR A 42 -8.35 20.67 19.66
N ASN A 43 -9.09 21.74 19.39
CA ASN A 43 -8.53 23.04 19.03
C ASN A 43 -9.11 24.14 19.92
N ILE A 44 -8.36 25.24 20.07
CA ILE A 44 -8.84 26.46 20.70
C ILE A 44 -10.08 26.98 19.96
N LEU A 45 -11.15 27.28 20.70
CA LEU A 45 -12.45 27.68 20.16
C LEU A 45 -12.37 28.92 19.27
N ASN A 46 -11.56 29.90 19.67
CA ASN A 46 -11.31 31.12 18.88
C ASN A 46 -10.63 30.82 17.53
N SER A 47 -9.78 29.80 17.46
CA SER A 47 -9.13 29.39 16.21
C SER A 47 -10.14 28.77 15.24
N ILE A 48 -11.07 27.94 15.76
CA ILE A 48 -12.15 27.34 14.96
C ILE A 48 -13.06 28.43 14.40
N ARG A 49 -13.51 29.36 15.24
CA ARG A 49 -14.36 30.49 14.84
C ARG A 49 -13.73 31.30 13.71
N ARG A 50 -12.45 31.64 13.85
CA ARG A 50 -11.70 32.39 12.84
C ARG A 50 -11.64 31.62 11.51
N GLN A 51 -11.27 30.34 11.54
CA GLN A 51 -11.17 29.53 10.32
C GLN A 51 -12.50 29.42 9.59
N LEU A 52 -13.60 29.17 10.31
CA LEU A 52 -14.93 29.08 9.71
C LEU A 52 -15.41 30.42 9.14
N ASN A 53 -15.16 31.53 9.83
CA ASN A 53 -15.48 32.86 9.32
C ASN A 53 -14.68 33.24 8.06
N GLU A 54 -13.46 32.69 7.91
CA GLU A 54 -12.63 32.81 6.70
C GLU A 54 -13.03 31.82 5.60
N GLY A 55 -14.07 31.00 5.80
CA GLY A 55 -14.51 29.97 4.85
C GLY A 55 -13.54 28.78 4.71
N LYS A 56 -12.61 28.61 5.65
CA LYS A 56 -11.65 27.50 5.64
C LYS A 56 -12.27 26.22 6.19
N THR A 57 -11.82 25.08 5.68
CA THR A 57 -12.20 23.78 6.24
C THR A 57 -11.42 23.50 7.52
N LEU A 58 -12.00 22.69 8.42
CA LEU A 58 -11.32 22.21 9.62
C LEU A 58 -10.48 20.96 9.36
N HIS A 59 -10.31 20.58 8.09
CA HIS A 59 -9.42 19.50 7.69
C HIS A 59 -7.99 20.04 7.53
N THR A 60 -7.19 19.89 8.58
CA THR A 60 -5.87 20.51 8.71
C THR A 60 -4.79 19.46 9.02
N GLU A 61 -3.54 19.89 9.12
CA GLU A 61 -2.42 19.01 9.50
C GLU A 61 -2.62 18.29 10.84
N ALA A 62 -3.46 18.84 11.73
CA ALA A 62 -3.85 18.18 12.98
C ALA A 62 -4.58 16.84 12.74
N CYS A 63 -5.22 16.66 11.58
CA CYS A 63 -5.78 15.36 11.16
C CYS A 63 -4.68 14.31 11.00
N SER A 64 -3.58 14.68 10.34
CA SER A 64 -2.43 13.80 10.15
C SER A 64 -1.80 13.44 11.49
N LYS A 65 -1.74 14.39 12.44
CA LYS A 65 -1.26 14.14 13.81
C LYS A 65 -2.11 13.09 14.51
N TYR A 66 -3.44 13.21 14.48
CA TYR A 66 -4.37 12.24 15.07
C TYR A 66 -4.09 10.80 14.59
N TYR A 67 -4.01 10.59 13.28
CA TYR A 67 -3.68 9.27 12.74
C TYR A 67 -2.28 8.81 13.12
N ASN A 68 -1.29 9.70 13.09
CA ASN A 68 0.07 9.35 13.51
C ASN A 68 0.14 8.93 14.98
N ASP A 69 -0.65 9.55 15.85
CA ASP A 69 -0.70 9.20 17.27
C ASP A 69 -1.31 7.81 17.48
N ILE A 70 -2.44 7.50 16.82
CA ILE A 70 -3.04 6.15 16.82
C ILE A 70 -2.04 5.10 16.34
N ILE A 71 -1.41 5.34 15.20
CA ILE A 71 -0.45 4.42 14.62
C ILE A 71 0.76 4.24 15.56
N ARG A 72 1.26 5.32 16.15
CA ARG A 72 2.39 5.26 17.10
C ARG A 72 2.01 4.46 18.35
N GLU A 73 0.81 4.64 18.86
CA GLU A 73 0.31 3.93 20.04
C GLU A 73 0.16 2.43 19.76
N GLU A 74 -0.39 2.05 18.61
CA GLU A 74 -0.68 0.65 18.29
C GLU A 74 0.55 -0.16 17.84
N ILE A 75 1.47 0.45 17.08
CA ILE A 75 2.58 -0.28 16.45
C ILE A 75 3.96 0.36 16.64
N GLY A 76 4.04 1.48 17.36
CA GLY A 76 5.30 2.14 17.68
C GLY A 76 5.85 3.09 16.60
N ASP A 77 6.77 3.94 17.01
CA ASP A 77 7.29 5.05 16.20
C ASP A 77 8.12 4.60 14.98
N LYS A 78 8.83 3.46 15.10
CA LYS A 78 9.59 2.88 13.98
C LYS A 78 8.67 2.45 12.84
N ASN A 79 7.57 1.77 13.15
CA ASN A 79 6.62 1.31 12.15
C ASN A 79 5.75 2.45 11.61
N LEU A 80 5.44 3.47 12.42
CA LEU A 80 4.86 4.72 11.92
C LEU A 80 5.74 5.35 10.83
N ARG A 81 7.05 5.46 11.04
CA ARG A 81 7.98 6.00 10.03
C ARG A 81 7.95 5.17 8.75
N GLN A 82 7.93 3.84 8.86
CA GLN A 82 7.85 2.95 7.71
C GLN A 82 6.52 3.15 6.95
N PHE A 83 5.38 3.16 7.64
CA PHE A 83 4.06 3.40 7.05
C PHE A 83 3.98 4.74 6.29
N ARG A 84 4.52 5.81 6.87
CA ARG A 84 4.61 7.13 6.21
C ARG A 84 5.51 7.11 4.99
N SER A 85 6.60 6.34 5.04
CA SER A 85 7.51 6.20 3.89
C SER A 85 6.81 5.53 2.71
N PHE A 86 5.93 4.55 2.93
CA PHE A 86 5.16 3.90 1.88
C PHE A 86 4.22 4.87 1.15
N TYR A 87 3.49 5.70 1.88
CA TYR A 87 2.69 6.77 1.29
C TYR A 87 3.55 7.69 0.43
N ARG A 88 4.68 8.16 0.96
CA ARG A 88 5.61 9.04 0.23
C ARG A 88 6.10 8.38 -1.05
N TYR A 89 6.57 7.14 -1.00
CA TYR A 89 7.10 6.43 -2.18
C TYR A 89 6.02 6.11 -3.22
N ALA A 90 4.81 5.75 -2.80
CA ALA A 90 3.70 5.55 -3.72
C ALA A 90 3.31 6.85 -4.43
N LYS A 91 3.24 7.96 -3.68
CA LYS A 91 2.95 9.29 -4.21
C LYS A 91 4.06 9.76 -5.16
N GLU A 92 5.32 9.63 -4.75
CA GLU A 92 6.50 10.04 -5.52
C GLU A 92 6.56 9.33 -6.88
N ARG A 93 6.40 8.01 -6.93
CA ARG A 93 6.37 7.25 -8.20
C ARG A 93 5.26 7.69 -9.15
N CYS A 94 4.16 8.24 -8.65
CA CYS A 94 3.01 8.64 -9.47
C CYS A 94 3.07 10.10 -9.94
N PHE A 95 3.83 10.97 -9.26
CA PHE A 95 3.83 12.42 -9.51
C PHE A 95 5.20 13.02 -9.82
N ASN A 96 6.30 12.31 -9.57
CA ASN A 96 7.65 12.79 -9.86
C ASN A 96 8.14 12.25 -11.22
N PRO A 97 8.21 13.07 -12.28
CA PRO A 97 8.68 12.64 -13.60
C PRO A 97 10.13 12.12 -13.60
N ASN A 98 10.93 12.50 -12.62
CA ASN A 98 12.31 12.03 -12.47
C ASN A 98 12.40 10.63 -11.82
N SER A 99 11.29 10.07 -11.35
CA SER A 99 11.27 8.71 -10.84
C SER A 99 11.41 7.72 -11.99
N LYS A 100 12.32 6.75 -11.87
CA LYS A 100 12.46 5.63 -12.82
C LYS A 100 11.17 4.85 -13.08
N ASP A 101 10.25 4.89 -12.12
CA ASP A 101 8.98 4.19 -12.17
C ASP A 101 7.85 5.09 -12.72
N TYR A 102 8.11 6.38 -13.00
CA TYR A 102 7.08 7.34 -13.36
C TYR A 102 6.24 6.93 -14.56
N GLU A 103 6.86 6.46 -15.65
CA GLU A 103 6.13 6.03 -16.85
C GLU A 103 5.12 4.92 -16.55
N ARG A 104 5.43 4.02 -15.62
CA ARG A 104 4.54 2.91 -15.23
C ARG A 104 3.46 3.35 -14.24
N TYR A 105 3.71 4.36 -13.42
CA TYR A 105 2.89 4.72 -12.26
C TYR A 105 2.21 6.09 -12.34
N ASN A 106 2.52 6.92 -13.33
CA ASN A 106 1.95 8.26 -13.46
C ASN A 106 0.41 8.22 -13.38
N GLY A 107 -0.16 9.15 -12.63
CA GLY A 107 -1.62 9.27 -12.46
C GLY A 107 -2.31 8.14 -11.69
N LYS A 108 -1.56 7.15 -11.16
CA LYS A 108 -2.13 5.99 -10.43
C LYS A 108 -2.36 6.23 -8.96
N PHE A 109 -1.92 7.35 -8.38
CA PHE A 109 -2.20 7.68 -6.98
C PHE A 109 -3.57 8.35 -6.86
N LYS A 110 -4.51 7.73 -6.12
CA LYS A 110 -5.91 8.19 -6.02
C LYS A 110 -6.32 8.64 -4.62
N PHE A 111 -5.49 8.47 -3.60
CA PHE A 111 -5.76 9.05 -2.29
C PHE A 111 -5.70 10.57 -2.37
N LYS A 112 -6.72 11.24 -1.79
CA LYS A 112 -6.81 12.69 -1.67
C LYS A 112 -5.62 13.25 -0.90
N ASP A 113 -5.31 12.65 0.24
CA ASP A 113 -4.22 13.05 1.13
C ASP A 113 -3.75 11.89 2.03
N TYR A 114 -2.83 12.21 2.95
CA TYR A 114 -2.27 11.23 3.89
C TYR A 114 -3.31 10.68 4.87
N THR A 115 -4.30 11.48 5.27
CA THR A 115 -5.29 11.06 6.26
C THR A 115 -6.27 10.04 5.69
N GLU A 116 -6.63 10.18 4.41
CA GLU A 116 -7.44 9.17 3.71
C GLU A 116 -6.66 7.86 3.57
N TYR A 117 -5.39 7.94 3.15
CA TYR A 117 -4.50 6.77 3.13
C TYR A 117 -4.37 6.13 4.51
N ALA A 118 -4.10 6.91 5.55
CA ALA A 118 -3.93 6.40 6.91
C ALA A 118 -5.22 5.72 7.41
N ARG A 119 -6.37 6.35 7.20
CA ARG A 119 -7.67 5.79 7.58
C ARG A 119 -7.96 4.44 6.94
N PHE A 120 -7.69 4.29 5.64
CA PHE A 120 -8.12 3.11 4.89
C PHE A 120 -7.04 2.03 4.75
N CYS A 121 -5.76 2.36 4.93
CA CYS A 121 -4.66 1.41 4.74
C CYS A 121 -3.99 0.97 6.05
N PHE A 122 -4.27 1.63 7.19
CA PHE A 122 -3.57 1.30 8.43
C PHE A 122 -3.91 -0.11 8.95
N GLU A 123 -5.18 -0.52 8.90
CA GLU A 123 -5.57 -1.87 9.33
C GLU A 123 -4.89 -2.96 8.50
N GLU A 124 -4.85 -2.78 7.18
CA GLU A 124 -4.13 -3.68 6.27
C GLU A 124 -2.63 -3.74 6.64
N TYR A 125 -1.98 -2.59 6.82
CA TYR A 125 -0.58 -2.54 7.23
C TYR A 125 -0.33 -3.25 8.58
N LYS A 126 -1.21 -3.03 9.56
CA LYS A 126 -1.14 -3.68 10.88
C LYS A 126 -1.27 -5.19 10.75
N GLN A 127 -2.17 -5.69 9.89
CA GLN A 127 -2.31 -7.12 9.62
C GLN A 127 -1.09 -7.68 8.91
N SER A 128 -0.59 -7.02 7.87
CA SER A 128 0.63 -7.42 7.18
C SER A 128 1.84 -7.47 8.13
N TYR A 129 1.96 -6.48 9.01
CA TYR A 129 3.00 -6.45 10.03
C TYR A 129 2.89 -7.63 11.01
N LYS A 130 1.67 -7.99 11.44
CA LYS A 130 1.47 -9.18 12.30
C LYS A 130 1.83 -10.48 11.59
N ILE A 131 1.56 -10.59 10.28
CA ILE A 131 1.78 -11.82 9.51
C ILE A 131 3.26 -11.97 9.11
N TYR A 132 3.87 -10.90 8.61
CA TYR A 132 5.20 -10.96 7.98
C TYR A 132 6.32 -10.38 8.85
N GLY A 133 5.97 -9.74 9.97
CA GLY A 133 6.91 -9.03 10.82
C GLY A 133 7.43 -7.74 10.20
N GLU A 134 8.46 -7.17 10.82
CA GLU A 134 9.05 -5.88 10.45
C GLU A 134 9.85 -5.92 9.13
N ASN A 135 10.32 -7.10 8.72
CA ASN A 135 11.31 -7.21 7.66
C ASN A 135 10.69 -7.13 6.26
N ASN A 136 11.11 -6.10 5.52
CA ASN A 136 10.98 -5.96 4.07
C ASN A 136 9.57 -5.78 3.51
N LEU A 137 8.60 -5.33 4.31
CA LEU A 137 7.31 -4.89 3.78
C LEU A 137 7.51 -3.80 2.73
N SER A 138 6.73 -3.89 1.66
CA SER A 138 6.67 -2.94 0.56
C SER A 138 5.21 -2.68 0.23
N ILE A 139 4.89 -1.43 -0.10
CA ILE A 139 3.55 -1.09 -0.58
C ILE A 139 3.34 -1.58 -2.01
N ASP A 140 2.25 -2.32 -2.20
CA ASP A 140 1.88 -2.91 -3.47
C ASP A 140 0.40 -2.68 -3.78
N ARG A 141 0.01 -2.90 -5.04
CA ARG A 141 -1.38 -2.86 -5.48
C ARG A 141 -1.91 -4.29 -5.55
N ILE A 142 -3.13 -4.50 -5.05
CA ILE A 142 -3.77 -5.82 -5.11
C ILE A 142 -4.03 -6.18 -6.57
N ASP A 143 -4.65 -5.25 -7.31
CA ASP A 143 -4.83 -5.29 -8.76
C ASP A 143 -3.91 -4.29 -9.44
N ASN A 144 -3.00 -4.81 -10.27
CA ASN A 144 -2.00 -4.02 -10.99
C ASN A 144 -2.59 -3.13 -12.11
N SER A 145 -3.81 -3.41 -12.58
CA SER A 145 -4.53 -2.58 -13.56
C SER A 145 -5.07 -1.29 -12.92
N LYS A 146 -5.29 -1.30 -11.60
CA LYS A 146 -5.79 -0.17 -10.82
C LYS A 146 -4.68 0.66 -10.18
N GLY A 147 -5.07 1.75 -9.52
CA GLY A 147 -4.18 2.67 -8.82
C GLY A 147 -3.85 2.31 -7.38
N TYR A 148 -3.12 3.18 -6.70
CA TYR A 148 -3.13 3.26 -5.23
C TYR A 148 -4.44 3.95 -4.81
N GLU A 149 -5.46 3.15 -4.54
CA GLU A 149 -6.81 3.59 -4.16
C GLU A 149 -7.35 2.74 -3.01
N ILE A 150 -8.42 3.23 -2.38
CA ILE A 150 -9.10 2.54 -1.27
C ILE A 150 -9.48 1.12 -1.70
N GLY A 151 -9.09 0.13 -0.91
CA GLY A 151 -9.35 -1.29 -1.20
C GLY A 151 -8.44 -1.93 -2.24
N ASN A 152 -7.48 -1.20 -2.83
CA ASN A 152 -6.51 -1.75 -3.79
C ASN A 152 -5.05 -1.65 -3.32
N VAL A 153 -4.80 -1.45 -2.03
CA VAL A 153 -3.46 -1.38 -1.44
C VAL A 153 -3.24 -2.56 -0.53
N ARG A 154 -2.05 -3.16 -0.59
CA ARG A 154 -1.57 -4.17 0.36
C ARG A 154 -0.12 -3.88 0.75
N PHE A 155 0.31 -4.45 1.89
CA PHE A 155 1.70 -4.41 2.31
C PHE A 155 2.22 -5.83 2.35
N VAL A 156 3.20 -6.13 1.52
CA VAL A 156 3.76 -7.49 1.44
C VAL A 156 5.27 -7.43 1.35
N PRO A 157 5.98 -8.47 1.82
CA PRO A 157 7.41 -8.57 1.61
C PRO A 157 7.78 -8.49 0.13
N MET A 158 8.94 -7.92 -0.18
CA MET A 158 9.37 -7.67 -1.56
C MET A 158 9.41 -8.95 -2.43
N ASN A 159 9.73 -10.11 -1.83
CA ASN A 159 9.69 -11.42 -2.49
C ASN A 159 8.25 -11.87 -2.85
N ILE A 160 7.24 -11.49 -2.06
CA ILE A 160 5.82 -11.75 -2.37
C ILE A 160 5.34 -10.78 -3.46
N ASN A 161 5.79 -9.52 -3.44
CA ASN A 161 5.53 -8.58 -4.53
C ASN A 161 6.14 -9.09 -5.86
N ALA A 162 7.36 -9.62 -5.81
CA ALA A 162 8.03 -10.22 -6.96
C ALA A 162 7.25 -11.42 -7.52
N LYS A 163 6.68 -12.28 -6.67
CA LYS A 163 5.81 -13.39 -7.11
C LYS A 163 4.53 -12.94 -7.81
N ASN A 164 4.06 -11.70 -7.57
CA ASN A 164 2.94 -11.11 -8.30
C ASN A 164 3.37 -10.36 -9.58
N LYS A 165 4.68 -10.31 -9.87
CA LYS A 165 5.22 -9.94 -11.19
C LYS A 165 5.44 -11.14 -12.09
N ASP A 166 5.42 -12.35 -11.55
CA ASP A 166 5.69 -13.54 -12.33
C ASP A 166 4.39 -13.93 -13.04
N ASP A 167 4.34 -13.63 -14.33
CA ASP A 167 3.71 -14.53 -15.28
C ASP A 167 4.15 -15.96 -14.90
N ILE A 168 3.28 -16.69 -14.19
CA ILE A 168 3.49 -18.09 -13.83
C ILE A 168 3.46 -18.84 -15.16
N TYR A 169 4.65 -19.09 -15.70
CA TYR A 169 4.80 -19.83 -16.94
C TYR A 169 5.13 -21.27 -16.60
N PRO A 170 4.21 -22.22 -16.84
CA PRO A 170 4.52 -23.63 -16.65
C PRO A 170 5.72 -24.04 -17.47
N VAL A 171 6.62 -24.78 -16.82
CA VAL A 171 7.89 -25.25 -17.36
C VAL A 171 7.90 -26.77 -17.39
N MET A 172 8.65 -27.31 -18.34
CA MET A 172 8.95 -28.73 -18.41
C MET A 172 10.46 -28.93 -18.46
N ALA A 173 10.97 -29.89 -17.69
CA ALA A 173 12.34 -30.35 -17.71
C ALA A 173 12.37 -31.82 -18.15
N VAL A 174 13.14 -32.10 -19.20
CA VAL A 174 13.30 -33.45 -19.76
C VAL A 174 14.75 -33.87 -19.61
N ASN A 175 14.98 -34.97 -18.90
CA ASN A 175 16.30 -35.59 -18.84
C ASN A 175 16.56 -36.36 -20.15
N ILE A 176 17.66 -36.04 -20.82
CA ILE A 176 17.95 -36.61 -22.15
C ILE A 176 18.35 -38.08 -22.11
N PHE A 177 18.84 -38.57 -20.97
CA PHE A 177 19.37 -39.93 -20.80
C PHE A 177 18.29 -40.91 -20.37
N ASP A 178 17.60 -40.63 -19.25
CA ASP A 178 16.61 -41.54 -18.66
C ASP A 178 15.15 -41.22 -19.06
N LYS A 179 14.94 -40.14 -19.81
CA LYS A 179 13.62 -39.67 -20.27
C LYS A 179 12.68 -39.27 -19.14
N THR A 180 13.19 -39.00 -17.95
CA THR A 180 12.41 -38.40 -16.86
C THR A 180 11.86 -37.05 -17.29
N ILE A 181 10.59 -36.81 -17.02
CA ILE A 181 9.89 -35.56 -17.30
C ILE A 181 9.41 -34.98 -15.98
N ILE A 182 9.72 -33.71 -15.74
CA ILE A 182 9.24 -32.94 -14.60
C ILE A 182 8.47 -31.74 -15.13
N GLU A 183 7.22 -31.61 -14.72
CA GLU A 183 6.38 -30.45 -15.00
C GLU A 183 6.19 -29.66 -13.72
N CYS A 184 6.37 -28.34 -13.79
CA CYS A 184 6.13 -27.43 -12.67
C CYS A 184 5.39 -26.20 -13.15
N ASP A 185 4.66 -25.57 -12.24
CA ASP A 185 3.91 -24.35 -12.53
C ASP A 185 4.85 -23.16 -12.80
N SER A 186 6.10 -23.21 -12.32
CA SER A 186 7.09 -22.17 -12.57
C SER A 186 8.54 -22.67 -12.55
N LEU A 187 9.44 -21.90 -13.17
CA LEU A 187 10.88 -22.14 -13.12
C LEU A 187 11.44 -22.08 -11.67
N VAL A 188 10.84 -21.25 -10.82
CA VAL A 188 11.22 -21.11 -9.40
C VAL A 188 10.85 -22.39 -8.64
N GLN A 189 9.67 -22.93 -8.89
CA GLN A 189 9.24 -24.19 -8.29
C GLN A 189 10.18 -25.33 -8.70
N LEU A 190 10.43 -25.48 -10.01
CA LEU A 190 11.35 -26.46 -10.56
C LEU A 190 12.74 -26.36 -9.91
N ALA A 191 13.26 -25.14 -9.78
CA ALA A 191 14.57 -24.92 -9.17
C ALA A 191 14.61 -25.35 -7.70
N ASN A 192 13.60 -24.99 -6.91
CA ASN A 192 13.58 -25.27 -5.48
C ASN A 192 13.36 -26.75 -5.17
N GLU A 193 12.46 -27.41 -5.91
CA GLU A 193 12.10 -28.79 -5.63
C GLU A 193 13.13 -29.79 -6.18
N TYR A 194 13.79 -29.46 -7.30
CA TYR A 194 14.62 -30.43 -8.04
C TYR A 194 16.08 -30.00 -8.26
N PHE A 195 16.42 -28.72 -8.09
CA PHE A 195 17.75 -28.19 -8.47
C PHE A 195 18.36 -27.21 -7.46
N GLU A 196 18.13 -27.45 -6.16
CA GLU A 196 18.78 -26.73 -5.05
C GLU A 196 18.58 -25.20 -5.08
N GLY A 197 17.45 -24.73 -5.63
CA GLY A 197 17.09 -23.31 -5.69
C GLY A 197 17.88 -22.48 -6.71
N LYS A 198 18.56 -23.10 -7.68
CA LYS A 198 19.40 -22.42 -8.69
C LYS A 198 18.60 -21.79 -9.86
N SER A 199 17.54 -21.04 -9.55
CA SER A 199 16.59 -20.51 -10.56
C SER A 199 17.22 -19.65 -11.65
N THR A 200 18.21 -18.82 -11.33
CA THR A 200 18.94 -17.99 -12.31
C THR A 200 19.68 -18.83 -13.35
N SER A 201 20.32 -19.92 -12.93
CA SER A 201 21.09 -20.79 -13.81
C SER A 201 20.19 -21.60 -14.74
N LEU A 202 19.02 -22.02 -14.24
CA LEU A 202 17.97 -22.62 -15.05
C LEU A 202 17.46 -21.62 -16.10
N TYR A 203 17.21 -20.37 -15.70
CA TYR A 203 16.72 -19.34 -16.61
C TYR A 203 17.70 -19.11 -17.77
N GLN A 204 18.99 -18.99 -17.47
CA GLN A 204 20.03 -18.90 -18.50
C GLN A 204 20.03 -20.11 -19.43
N SER A 205 19.86 -21.33 -18.91
CA SER A 205 19.80 -22.51 -19.77
C SER A 205 18.62 -22.51 -20.74
N VAL A 206 17.47 -21.99 -20.32
CA VAL A 206 16.28 -21.84 -21.16
C VAL A 206 16.52 -20.78 -22.25
N GLN A 207 17.05 -19.61 -21.87
CA GLN A 207 17.33 -18.51 -22.80
C GLN A 207 18.39 -18.86 -23.85
N GLU A 208 19.45 -19.54 -23.42
CA GLU A 208 20.55 -19.97 -24.30
C GLU A 208 20.24 -21.30 -25.00
N ASN A 209 19.06 -21.86 -24.77
CA ASN A 209 18.59 -23.13 -25.33
C ASN A 209 19.58 -24.31 -25.09
N ARG A 210 20.34 -24.26 -24.00
CA ARG A 210 21.37 -25.26 -23.65
C ARG A 210 20.86 -26.27 -22.63
N LEU A 211 21.62 -27.35 -22.46
CA LEU A 211 21.36 -28.30 -21.39
C LEU A 211 21.76 -27.73 -20.04
N TYR A 212 20.91 -27.89 -19.05
CA TYR A 212 21.22 -27.67 -17.65
C TYR A 212 21.90 -28.92 -17.07
N LEU A 213 23.02 -28.73 -16.37
CA LEU A 213 23.88 -29.81 -15.84
C LEU A 213 24.27 -30.88 -16.89
N ASN A 214 24.31 -30.50 -18.17
CA ASN A 214 24.58 -31.39 -19.31
C ASN A 214 23.59 -32.56 -19.47
N THR A 215 22.44 -32.54 -18.78
CA THR A 215 21.50 -33.66 -18.72
C THR A 215 20.05 -33.23 -18.94
N TRP A 216 19.68 -32.01 -18.55
CA TRP A 216 18.29 -31.55 -18.57
C TRP A 216 18.05 -30.53 -19.67
N LYS A 217 17.06 -30.79 -20.54
CA LYS A 217 16.50 -29.79 -21.45
C LYS A 217 15.30 -29.14 -20.78
N ILE A 218 15.35 -27.83 -20.56
CA ILE A 218 14.29 -27.07 -19.88
C ILE A 218 13.66 -26.12 -20.88
N PHE A 219 12.33 -26.05 -20.90
CA PHE A 219 11.58 -25.13 -21.76
C PHE A 219 10.22 -24.79 -21.16
N TYR A 220 9.66 -23.67 -21.62
CA TYR A 220 8.30 -23.27 -21.29
C TYR A 220 7.29 -24.07 -22.12
N THR A 221 6.13 -24.41 -21.54
CA THR A 221 5.09 -25.18 -22.25
C THR A 221 4.36 -24.37 -23.34
N ILE A 222 3.69 -25.02 -24.29
CA ILE A 222 3.07 -24.37 -25.48
C ILE A 222 2.06 -23.26 -25.11
N LYS A 223 1.47 -23.30 -23.91
CA LYS A 223 0.54 -22.27 -23.41
C LYS A 223 1.23 -20.93 -23.12
N THR A 224 2.55 -20.86 -23.13
CA THR A 224 3.34 -19.68 -22.72
C THR A 224 4.28 -19.15 -23.80
N GLN A 225 4.66 -19.97 -24.79
CA GLN A 225 5.42 -19.51 -25.96
C GLN A 225 4.68 -18.42 -26.77
N SER A 226 3.36 -18.58 -26.96
CA SER A 226 2.54 -17.58 -27.66
C SER A 226 2.45 -16.22 -26.95
N THR A 227 2.58 -16.20 -25.62
CA THR A 227 2.52 -14.98 -24.79
C THR A 227 3.86 -14.24 -24.76
N ILE A 228 4.98 -14.95 -24.94
CA ILE A 228 6.32 -14.37 -25.00
C ILE A 228 6.57 -13.75 -26.38
N GLU A 229 6.19 -14.46 -27.45
CA GLU A 229 6.31 -13.98 -28.83
C GLU A 229 5.42 -12.76 -29.13
N SER A 230 4.31 -12.58 -28.40
CA SER A 230 3.45 -11.39 -28.54
C SER A 230 3.96 -10.15 -27.78
N ARG A 231 5.05 -10.28 -27.01
CA ARG A 231 5.60 -9.21 -26.14
C ARG A 231 7.02 -8.77 -26.50
N THR A 232 7.63 -9.40 -27.50
CA THR A 232 8.87 -8.96 -28.18
C THR A 232 8.56 -8.26 -29.48
#